data_AF-A0A6G0L764-F1
#
_entry.id   AF-A0A6G0L764-F1
#
_cell.length_a   1.000
_cell.length_b   1.000
_cell.length_c   1.000
_cell.angle_alpha   90.00
_cell.angle_beta   90.00
_cell.angle_gamma   90.00
#
_symmetry.space_group_name_H-M   'P 1'
#
loop_
_entity.id
_entity.type
_entity.pdbx_description
1 polymer ?
#
loop_
_entity_poly.entity_id
_entity_poly.type
_entity_poly.pdbx_seq_one_letter_code
_entity_poly.pdbx_strand_id
1 'polypeptide(L)'
;MGSEDEVEFAALKTHVLQVFRNAGLKALLDELRQIQQGPNGRELLPRLIRSCDEGGVTLLHQAAELFGAPLVDYPGVRGTKPYSREEFSRRFAEDEALALTMCRFLVDEAGADVNFPADGNMAQETALERTIVQGCEPIAKFLLERGADNHSRVNALWYAAYFADHSMLKLLLENGADVNDLDGNTALTNAAKKRDFLTVERLMAAGIDINRRDASGKTAAKVALSELWDDVAEIITAENQQRLMQEAEALLD
;
A
#
# COMPACT_ATOMS: atom_id res chain seq x y z
N MET A 1 10.20 36.39 20.66
CA MET A 1 9.07 35.84 19.91
C MET A 1 9.33 34.40 19.49
N GLY A 2 10.41 34.07 18.76
CA GLY A 2 10.61 32.71 18.25
C GLY A 2 10.83 31.54 19.22
N SER A 3 10.90 31.72 20.55
CA SER A 3 11.04 30.60 21.51
C SER A 3 9.74 30.18 22.17
N GLU A 4 8.81 31.12 22.40
CA GLU A 4 7.50 30.82 23.01
C GLU A 4 6.56 30.20 21.98
N ASP A 5 6.53 30.72 20.74
CA ASP A 5 5.73 30.19 19.64
C ASP A 5 6.10 28.73 19.29
N GLU A 6 7.39 28.37 19.40
CA GLU A 6 7.87 27.00 19.20
C GLU A 6 7.47 26.05 20.33
N VAL A 7 7.50 26.52 21.58
CA VAL A 7 7.06 25.74 22.75
C VAL A 7 5.55 25.50 22.69
N GLU A 8 4.77 26.51 22.34
CA GLU A 8 3.33 26.38 22.14
C GLU A 8 2.98 25.42 21.00
N PHE A 9 3.71 25.51 19.87
CA PHE A 9 3.52 24.57 18.76
C PHE A 9 3.88 23.13 19.14
N ALA A 10 4.97 22.92 19.88
CA ALA A 10 5.36 21.60 20.36
C ALA A 10 4.30 21.00 21.32
N ALA A 11 3.71 21.82 22.18
CA ALA A 11 2.62 21.41 23.05
C ALA A 11 1.36 21.03 22.25
N LEU A 12 1.00 21.84 21.23
CA LEU A 12 -0.12 21.55 20.33
C LEU A 12 0.09 20.24 19.57
N LYS A 13 1.27 20.03 18.99
CA LYS A 13 1.63 18.77 18.31
C LYS A 13 1.48 17.57 19.24
N THR A 14 1.97 17.69 20.47
CA THR A 14 1.86 16.63 21.50
C THR A 14 0.40 16.34 21.84
N HIS A 15 -0.42 17.39 22.01
CA HIS A 15 -1.86 17.27 22.27
C HIS A 15 -2.59 16.55 21.13
N VAL A 16 -2.38 16.97 19.88
CA VAL A 16 -3.01 16.36 18.70
C VAL A 16 -2.68 14.86 18.61
N LEU A 17 -1.42 14.48 18.83
CA LEU A 17 -1.01 13.07 18.86
C LEU A 17 -1.64 12.31 20.04
N GLN A 18 -1.80 12.94 21.21
CA GLN A 18 -2.48 12.34 22.36
C GLN A 18 -3.98 12.15 22.13
N VAL A 19 -4.67 13.11 21.50
CA VAL A 19 -6.08 12.99 21.11
C VAL A 19 -6.27 11.76 20.23
N PHE A 20 -5.41 11.59 19.23
CA PHE A 20 -5.44 10.41 18.37
C PHE A 20 -5.23 9.11 19.16
N ARG A 21 -4.19 9.04 20.00
CA ARG A 21 -3.86 7.84 20.80
C ARG A 21 -4.94 7.47 21.81
N ASN A 22 -5.63 8.46 22.39
CA ASN A 22 -6.59 8.24 23.47
C ASN A 22 -8.03 8.06 22.97
N ALA A 23 -8.41 8.73 21.88
CA ALA A 23 -9.80 8.85 21.44
C ALA A 23 -10.03 8.50 19.95
N GLY A 24 -8.98 8.14 19.21
CA GLY A 24 -9.05 7.62 17.85
C GLY A 24 -9.25 8.67 16.75
N LEU A 25 -9.44 8.19 15.51
CA LEU A 25 -9.48 9.02 14.30
C LEU A 25 -10.60 10.07 14.32
N LYS A 26 -11.76 9.75 14.91
CA LYS A 26 -12.91 10.66 14.92
C LYS A 26 -12.62 11.90 15.76
N ALA A 27 -12.13 11.69 16.98
CA ALA A 27 -11.76 12.78 17.87
C ALA A 27 -10.62 13.63 17.28
N LEU A 28 -9.64 12.97 16.64
CA LEU A 28 -8.58 13.66 15.91
C LEU A 28 -9.16 14.53 14.78
N LEU A 29 -10.13 14.04 14.01
CA LEU A 29 -10.72 14.79 12.89
C LEU A 29 -11.46 16.02 13.39
N ASP A 30 -12.23 15.87 14.47
CA ASP A 30 -12.97 16.97 15.08
C ASP A 30 -12.00 18.02 15.65
N GLU A 31 -10.92 17.59 16.31
CA GLU A 31 -9.87 18.48 16.81
C GLU A 31 -9.18 19.27 15.68
N LEU A 32 -8.78 18.60 14.60
CA LEU A 32 -8.14 19.25 13.46
C LEU A 32 -9.06 20.26 12.77
N ARG A 33 -10.37 19.99 12.69
CA ARG A 33 -11.37 20.94 12.18
C ARG A 33 -11.54 22.14 13.09
N GLN A 34 -11.52 21.96 14.41
CA GLN A 34 -11.53 23.07 15.36
C GLN A 34 -10.28 23.95 15.21
N ILE A 35 -9.10 23.33 15.07
CA ILE A 35 -7.85 24.06 14.81
C ILE A 35 -7.94 24.83 13.49
N GLN A 36 -8.46 24.21 12.42
CA GLN A 36 -8.64 24.84 11.11
C GLN A 36 -9.53 26.09 11.17
N GLN A 37 -10.61 26.04 11.96
CA GLN A 37 -11.56 27.14 12.15
C GLN A 37 -11.09 28.18 13.17
N GLY A 38 -10.07 27.85 13.97
CA GLY A 38 -9.50 28.72 14.98
C GLY A 38 -8.72 29.92 14.40
N PRO A 39 -8.39 30.92 15.25
CA PRO A 39 -7.79 32.18 14.81
C PRO A 39 -6.46 32.02 14.07
N ASN A 40 -5.68 30.97 14.38
CA ASN A 40 -4.39 30.68 13.77
C ASN A 40 -4.41 29.45 12.84
N GLY A 41 -5.59 28.94 12.49
CA GLY A 41 -5.75 27.67 11.76
C GLY A 41 -5.01 27.61 10.42
N ARG A 42 -4.96 28.74 9.69
CA ARG A 42 -4.25 28.84 8.40
C ARG A 42 -2.75 28.64 8.51
N GLU A 43 -2.16 28.94 9.65
CA GLU A 43 -0.73 28.77 9.91
C GLU A 43 -0.45 27.43 10.61
N LEU A 44 -1.22 27.13 11.65
CA LEU A 44 -1.00 25.96 12.50
C LEU A 44 -1.30 24.65 11.77
N LEU A 45 -2.38 24.58 10.99
CA LEU A 45 -2.80 23.31 10.38
C LEU A 45 -1.76 22.79 9.37
N PRO A 46 -1.31 23.56 8.36
CA PRO A 46 -0.28 23.07 7.43
C PRO A 46 1.04 22.71 8.13
N ARG A 47 1.35 23.37 9.24
CA ARG A 47 2.54 23.10 10.04
C ARG A 47 2.41 21.79 10.83
N LEU A 48 1.23 21.52 11.40
CA LEU A 48 0.90 20.25 12.05
C LEU A 48 0.94 19.08 11.07
N ILE A 49 0.33 19.25 9.88
CA ILE A 49 0.25 18.18 8.87
C ILE A 49 1.62 17.74 8.38
N ARG A 50 2.57 18.67 8.24
CA ARG A 50 3.96 18.37 7.86
C ARG A 50 4.81 17.84 9.00
N SER A 51 4.31 17.87 10.23
CA SER A 51 5.06 17.39 11.38
C SER A 51 4.94 15.87 11.52
N CYS A 52 6.03 15.26 11.99
CA CYS A 52 6.10 13.83 12.27
C CYS A 52 6.27 13.57 13.76
N ASP A 53 5.85 12.41 14.26
CA ASP A 53 6.21 12.00 15.61
C ASP A 53 7.71 11.66 15.74
N GLU A 54 8.13 11.17 16.92
CA GLU A 54 9.53 10.79 17.18
C GLU A 54 10.03 9.65 16.26
N GLY A 55 9.12 8.91 15.63
CA GLY A 55 9.43 7.84 14.67
C GLY A 55 9.34 8.28 13.21
N GLY A 56 9.19 9.59 12.94
CA GLY A 56 9.08 10.10 11.58
C GLY A 56 7.71 9.90 10.94
N VAL A 57 6.70 9.50 11.71
CA VAL A 57 5.36 9.18 11.19
C VAL A 57 4.47 10.43 11.20
N THR A 58 3.91 10.79 10.04
CA THR A 58 2.96 11.92 9.93
C THR A 58 1.52 11.50 10.21
N LEU A 59 0.62 12.47 10.38
CA LEU A 59 -0.82 12.19 10.52
C LEU A 59 -1.42 11.46 9.31
N LEU A 60 -0.86 11.66 8.11
CA LEU A 60 -1.30 10.94 6.91
C LEU A 60 -0.94 9.45 7.00
N HIS A 61 0.27 9.12 7.46
CA HIS A 61 0.67 7.74 7.70
C HIS A 61 -0.19 7.04 8.76
N GLN A 62 -0.58 7.77 9.81
CA GLN A 62 -1.47 7.26 10.86
C GLN A 62 -2.90 7.07 10.35
N ALA A 63 -3.41 7.99 9.50
CA ALA A 63 -4.73 7.86 8.89
C ALA A 63 -4.80 6.72 7.86
N ALA A 64 -3.70 6.48 7.15
CA ALA A 64 -3.52 5.35 6.25
C ALA A 64 -3.33 4.01 6.99
N GLU A 65 -3.09 4.05 8.30
CA GLU A 65 -2.96 2.88 9.17
C GLU A 65 -4.28 2.61 9.90
N LEU A 66 -5.10 1.71 9.36
CA LEU A 66 -6.26 1.16 10.05
C LEU A 66 -5.78 0.25 11.19
N PHE A 67 -6.16 0.62 12.41
CA PHE A 67 -5.73 -0.04 13.65
C PHE A 67 -5.94 -1.57 13.63
N GLY A 68 -4.83 -2.31 13.70
CA GLY A 68 -4.75 -3.52 14.52
C GLY A 68 -5.32 -4.83 13.98
N ALA A 69 -5.72 -4.93 12.72
CA ALA A 69 -5.94 -6.23 12.10
C ALA A 69 -5.03 -6.34 10.87
N PRO A 70 -3.88 -7.00 11.00
CA PRO A 70 -3.16 -7.45 9.82
C PRO A 70 -4.15 -8.29 9.01
N LEU A 71 -4.48 -7.86 7.79
CA LEU A 71 -4.90 -8.80 6.75
C LEU A 71 -3.79 -9.83 6.47
N VAL A 72 -2.60 -9.58 6.98
CA VAL A 72 -1.33 -10.16 6.58
C VAL A 72 -0.67 -10.85 7.76
N ASP A 73 -0.52 -12.16 7.67
CA ASP A 73 0.56 -12.85 8.40
C ASP A 73 1.88 -12.36 7.79
N TYR A 74 2.46 -11.31 8.37
CA TYR A 74 3.73 -10.77 7.94
C TYR A 74 4.81 -11.84 8.20
N PRO A 75 5.72 -12.13 7.26
CA PRO A 75 6.83 -13.05 7.52
C PRO A 75 7.64 -12.57 8.74
N GLY A 76 7.39 -13.15 9.92
CA GLY A 76 8.02 -12.75 11.18
C GLY A 76 7.07 -12.43 12.35
N VAL A 77 5.77 -12.20 12.11
CA VAL A 77 4.78 -11.87 13.16
C VAL A 77 3.83 -13.04 13.38
N ARG A 78 4.19 -14.01 14.24
CA ARG A 78 3.34 -15.18 14.52
C ARG A 78 2.13 -14.80 15.39
N GLY A 79 0.92 -15.16 14.95
CA GLY A 79 -0.19 -15.43 15.87
C GLY A 79 -1.54 -14.74 15.61
N THR A 80 -1.67 -13.87 14.60
CA THR A 80 -2.97 -13.29 14.24
C THR A 80 -3.61 -14.12 13.12
N LYS A 81 -4.84 -14.62 13.33
CA LYS A 81 -5.65 -15.16 12.21
C LYS A 81 -6.00 -13.99 11.28
N PRO A 82 -5.53 -13.96 10.02
CA PRO A 82 -5.94 -12.91 9.09
C PRO A 82 -7.43 -13.07 8.81
N TYR A 83 -8.17 -11.96 8.81
CA TYR A 83 -9.52 -11.92 8.24
C TYR A 83 -9.43 -12.07 6.72
N SER A 84 -10.43 -12.66 6.07
CA SER A 84 -10.56 -12.47 4.63
C SER A 84 -10.79 -10.97 4.35
N ARG A 85 -10.42 -10.48 3.15
CA ARG A 85 -10.70 -9.08 2.76
C ARG A 85 -12.18 -8.74 2.90
N GLU A 86 -13.07 -9.67 2.54
CA GLU A 86 -14.53 -9.52 2.69
C GLU A 86 -14.96 -9.39 4.15
N GLU A 87 -14.37 -10.19 5.06
CA GLU A 87 -14.67 -10.12 6.48
C GLU A 87 -14.11 -8.85 7.13
N PHE A 88 -12.91 -8.44 6.74
CA PHE A 88 -12.31 -7.18 7.17
C PHE A 88 -13.17 -6.00 6.74
N SER A 89 -13.48 -5.89 5.45
CA SER A 89 -14.28 -4.78 4.90
C SER A 89 -15.65 -4.70 5.56
N ARG A 90 -16.30 -5.85 5.81
CA ARG A 90 -17.59 -5.89 6.52
C ARG A 90 -17.48 -5.46 7.98
N ARG A 91 -16.41 -5.84 8.67
CA ARG A 91 -16.24 -5.61 10.11
C ARG A 91 -15.74 -4.20 10.44
N PHE A 92 -14.93 -3.63 9.55
CA PHE A 92 -14.25 -2.35 9.73
C PHE A 92 -14.74 -1.28 8.73
N ALA A 93 -15.92 -1.45 8.12
CA ALA A 93 -16.46 -0.52 7.12
C ALA A 93 -16.53 0.93 7.64
N GLU A 94 -16.96 1.13 8.89
CA GLU A 94 -17.06 2.45 9.50
C GLU A 94 -15.69 3.07 9.75
N ASP A 95 -14.73 2.26 10.23
CA ASP A 95 -13.35 2.68 10.44
C ASP A 95 -12.67 3.03 9.11
N GLU A 96 -12.88 2.23 8.06
CA GLU A 96 -12.36 2.46 6.71
C GLU A 96 -12.93 3.74 6.10
N ALA A 97 -14.24 3.97 6.26
CA ALA A 97 -14.88 5.20 5.82
C ALA A 97 -14.34 6.43 6.58
N LEU A 98 -14.11 6.32 7.88
CA LEU A 98 -13.55 7.38 8.71
C LEU A 98 -12.08 7.66 8.37
N ALA A 99 -11.27 6.62 8.19
CA ALA A 99 -9.88 6.71 7.77
C ALA A 99 -9.76 7.36 6.39
N LEU A 100 -10.62 6.96 5.44
CA LEU A 100 -10.69 7.62 4.13
C LEU A 100 -11.12 9.09 4.25
N THR A 101 -12.07 9.40 5.13
CA THR A 101 -12.50 10.80 5.39
C THR A 101 -11.35 11.62 5.97
N MET A 102 -10.58 11.05 6.89
CA MET A 102 -9.38 11.69 7.44
C MET A 102 -8.33 11.91 6.34
N CYS A 103 -8.03 10.91 5.51
CA CYS A 103 -7.09 11.04 4.40
C CYS A 103 -7.52 12.15 3.43
N ARG A 104 -8.82 12.23 3.11
CA ARG A 104 -9.39 13.32 2.31
C ARG A 104 -9.14 14.68 2.94
N PHE A 105 -9.49 14.84 4.22
CA PHE A 105 -9.24 16.09 4.93
C PHE A 105 -7.76 16.49 4.91
N LEU A 106 -6.87 15.55 5.26
CA LEU A 106 -5.44 15.79 5.33
C LEU A 106 -4.86 16.21 3.97
N VAL A 107 -5.23 15.52 2.89
CA VAL A 107 -4.68 15.78 1.55
C VAL A 107 -5.38 16.94 0.84
N ASP A 108 -6.72 16.94 0.75
CA ASP A 108 -7.49 17.95 0.01
C ASP A 108 -7.55 19.30 0.72
N GLU A 109 -7.83 19.28 2.01
CA GLU A 109 -8.14 20.50 2.75
C GLU A 109 -6.91 21.06 3.45
N ALA A 110 -6.05 20.18 3.97
CA ALA A 110 -4.90 20.57 4.78
C ALA A 110 -3.56 20.53 4.02
N GLY A 111 -3.53 19.98 2.80
CA GLY A 111 -2.35 19.98 1.93
C GLY A 111 -1.21 19.07 2.38
N ALA A 112 -1.54 17.90 2.93
CA ALA A 112 -0.57 16.86 3.23
C ALA A 112 0.16 16.41 1.97
N ASP A 113 1.47 16.23 2.09
CA ASP A 113 2.28 15.62 1.04
C ASP A 113 2.04 14.10 1.03
N VAL A 114 1.47 13.61 -0.09
CA VAL A 114 1.11 12.20 -0.27
C VAL A 114 2.34 11.29 -0.36
N ASN A 115 3.49 11.85 -0.75
CA ASN A 115 4.75 11.12 -0.93
C ASN A 115 5.75 11.38 0.19
N PHE A 116 5.32 11.99 1.30
CA PHE A 116 6.19 12.22 2.43
C PHE A 116 6.76 10.87 2.92
N PRO A 117 8.08 10.65 2.90
CA PRO A 117 8.66 9.43 3.42
C PRO A 117 8.69 9.50 4.95
N ALA A 118 8.15 8.49 5.64
CA ALA A 118 8.36 8.39 7.07
C ALA A 118 9.85 8.24 7.39
N ASP A 119 10.42 9.10 8.24
CA ASP A 119 11.84 9.02 8.64
C ASP A 119 11.98 8.26 9.97
N GLY A 120 12.01 6.93 9.86
CA GLY A 120 12.17 6.02 10.99
C GLY A 120 13.10 4.86 10.63
N ASN A 121 13.71 4.23 11.64
CA ASN A 121 14.71 3.16 11.51
C ASN A 121 14.31 1.93 10.67
N MET A 122 13.08 1.85 10.13
CA MET A 122 12.65 0.82 9.20
C MET A 122 11.84 1.43 8.06
N ALA A 123 12.51 1.56 6.91
CA ALA A 123 12.00 2.02 5.61
C ALA A 123 11.41 3.43 5.59
N GLN A 124 11.79 4.19 4.56
CA GLN A 124 11.14 5.44 4.16
C GLN A 124 9.73 5.14 3.63
N GLU A 125 8.87 4.64 4.51
CA GLU A 125 7.55 4.13 4.16
C GLU A 125 6.61 5.30 3.86
N THR A 126 5.85 5.22 2.77
CA THR A 126 4.82 6.21 2.42
C THR A 126 3.45 5.82 2.97
N ALA A 127 2.51 6.77 2.98
CA ALA A 127 1.12 6.47 3.33
C ALA A 127 0.51 5.41 2.40
N LEU A 128 0.85 5.43 1.09
CA LEU A 128 0.37 4.43 0.13
C LEU A 128 0.85 3.02 0.51
N GLU A 129 2.10 2.88 0.90
CA GLU A 129 2.69 1.60 1.30
C GLU A 129 1.97 0.95 2.48
N ARG A 130 1.64 1.75 3.50
CA ARG A 130 0.83 1.28 4.64
C ARG A 130 -0.53 0.76 4.20
N THR A 131 -1.20 1.47 3.30
CA THR A 131 -2.52 1.03 2.80
C THR A 131 -2.44 -0.28 2.02
N ILE A 132 -1.36 -0.51 1.27
CA ILE A 132 -1.14 -1.74 0.49
C ILE A 132 -0.92 -2.92 1.42
N VAL A 133 -0.07 -2.77 2.45
CA VAL A 133 0.17 -3.81 3.46
C VAL A 133 -1.12 -4.15 4.22
N GLN A 134 -2.01 -3.18 4.39
CA GLN A 134 -3.31 -3.39 5.03
C GLN A 134 -4.43 -3.78 4.06
N GLY A 135 -4.15 -3.90 2.77
CA GLY A 135 -5.13 -4.17 1.71
C GLY A 135 -6.26 -3.16 1.63
N CYS A 136 -6.06 -1.90 2.03
CA CYS A 136 -7.09 -0.88 2.10
C CYS A 136 -7.28 -0.17 0.75
N GLU A 137 -7.93 -0.87 -0.18
CA GLU A 137 -8.16 -0.42 -1.57
C GLU A 137 -8.74 1.00 -1.69
N PRO A 138 -9.77 1.43 -0.93
CA PRO A 138 -10.33 2.76 -1.08
C PRO A 138 -9.34 3.89 -0.75
N ILE A 139 -8.48 3.68 0.24
CA ILE A 139 -7.46 4.67 0.63
C ILE A 139 -6.31 4.63 -0.37
N ALA A 140 -5.83 3.44 -0.77
CA ALA A 140 -4.82 3.30 -1.81
C ALA A 140 -5.25 4.00 -3.11
N LYS A 141 -6.50 3.78 -3.53
CA LYS A 141 -7.08 4.41 -4.72
C LYS A 141 -7.09 5.93 -4.60
N PHE A 142 -7.54 6.43 -3.46
CA PHE A 142 -7.54 7.87 -3.19
C PHE A 142 -6.13 8.47 -3.25
N LEU A 143 -5.13 7.83 -2.65
CA LEU A 143 -3.74 8.31 -2.66
C LEU A 143 -3.16 8.30 -4.08
N LEU A 144 -3.36 7.22 -4.84
CA LEU A 144 -2.92 7.11 -6.23
C LEU A 144 -3.56 8.18 -7.14
N GLU A 145 -4.86 8.44 -6.99
CA GLU A 145 -5.57 9.53 -7.68
C GLU A 145 -4.99 10.93 -7.38
N ARG A 146 -4.19 11.05 -6.31
CA ARG A 146 -3.52 12.29 -5.88
C ARG A 146 -2.04 12.32 -6.15
N GLY A 147 -1.55 11.37 -6.96
CA GLY A 147 -0.15 11.33 -7.38
C GLY A 147 0.76 10.68 -6.34
N ALA A 148 0.23 9.79 -5.50
CA ALA A 148 1.09 8.94 -4.69
C ALA A 148 1.99 8.08 -5.60
N ASP A 149 3.29 8.05 -5.29
CA ASP A 149 4.29 7.36 -6.08
C ASP A 149 4.13 5.85 -5.92
N ASN A 150 3.77 5.19 -7.02
CA ASN A 150 3.52 3.75 -7.07
C ASN A 150 4.77 2.93 -7.46
N HIS A 151 5.94 3.58 -7.53
CA HIS A 151 7.25 2.92 -7.63
C HIS A 151 7.74 2.51 -6.23
N SER A 152 6.82 1.98 -5.45
CA SER A 152 6.97 1.72 -4.04
C SER A 152 8.18 0.81 -3.76
N ARG A 153 8.85 1.08 -2.63
CA ARG A 153 9.93 0.24 -2.07
C ARG A 153 9.40 -1.01 -1.39
N VAL A 154 8.11 -1.05 -1.11
CA VAL A 154 7.39 -2.24 -0.64
C VAL A 154 7.02 -3.04 -1.86
N ASN A 155 7.10 -4.37 -1.77
CA ASN A 155 6.78 -5.27 -2.86
C ASN A 155 5.27 -5.27 -3.12
N ALA A 156 4.69 -4.16 -3.57
CA ALA A 156 3.25 -3.91 -3.59
C ALA A 156 2.50 -4.97 -4.41
N LEU A 157 3.03 -5.29 -5.60
CA LEU A 157 2.50 -6.35 -6.46
C LEU A 157 2.69 -7.74 -5.84
N TRP A 158 3.77 -7.95 -5.09
CA TRP A 158 3.95 -9.19 -4.34
C TRP A 158 2.91 -9.32 -3.24
N TYR A 159 2.61 -8.27 -2.47
CA TYR A 159 1.59 -8.30 -1.44
C TYR A 159 0.23 -8.62 -2.06
N ALA A 160 -0.16 -7.88 -3.11
CA ALA A 160 -1.42 -8.13 -3.79
C ALA A 160 -1.52 -9.57 -4.33
N ALA A 161 -0.46 -10.10 -4.97
CA ALA A 161 -0.43 -11.47 -5.46
C ALA A 161 -0.39 -12.52 -4.35
N TYR A 162 0.39 -12.27 -3.29
CA TYR A 162 0.48 -13.17 -2.14
C TYR A 162 -0.84 -13.23 -1.39
N PHE A 163 -1.64 -12.17 -1.32
CA PHE A 163 -2.95 -12.20 -0.67
C PHE A 163 -4.11 -12.50 -1.62
N ALA A 164 -3.85 -12.71 -2.91
CA ALA A 164 -4.89 -12.80 -3.94
C ALA A 164 -5.84 -11.58 -3.92
N ASP A 165 -5.31 -10.40 -3.58
CA ASP A 165 -6.04 -9.14 -3.61
C ASP A 165 -6.06 -8.60 -5.04
N HIS A 166 -6.97 -9.15 -5.84
CA HIS A 166 -7.07 -8.82 -7.27
C HIS A 166 -7.44 -7.35 -7.51
N SER A 167 -8.17 -6.73 -6.58
CA SER A 167 -8.56 -5.33 -6.70
C SER A 167 -7.38 -4.40 -6.45
N MET A 168 -6.60 -4.67 -5.39
CA MET A 168 -5.35 -3.95 -5.15
C MET A 168 -4.36 -4.18 -6.29
N LEU A 169 -4.21 -5.42 -6.77
CA LEU A 169 -3.33 -5.74 -7.90
C LEU A 169 -3.72 -4.92 -9.14
N LYS A 170 -5.02 -4.90 -9.48
CA LYS A 170 -5.54 -4.11 -10.60
C LYS A 170 -5.21 -2.64 -10.43
N LEU A 171 -5.51 -2.09 -9.25
CA LEU A 171 -5.29 -0.67 -8.95
C LEU A 171 -3.81 -0.29 -9.09
N LEU A 172 -2.90 -1.11 -8.57
CA LEU A 172 -1.46 -0.89 -8.66
C LEU A 172 -0.97 -0.94 -10.12
N LEU A 173 -1.39 -1.94 -10.90
CA LEU A 173 -0.99 -2.06 -12.30
C LEU A 173 -1.53 -0.90 -13.15
N GLU A 174 -2.78 -0.47 -12.93
CA GLU A 174 -3.39 0.67 -13.64
C GLU A 174 -2.73 2.01 -13.31
N ASN A 175 -2.05 2.11 -12.16
CA ASN A 175 -1.32 3.31 -11.73
C ASN A 175 0.20 3.15 -11.89
N GLY A 176 0.66 2.34 -12.84
CA GLY A 176 2.07 2.32 -13.27
C GLY A 176 3.04 1.62 -12.32
N ALA A 177 2.57 0.68 -11.48
CA ALA A 177 3.47 -0.16 -10.69
C ALA A 177 4.44 -0.91 -11.61
N ASP A 178 5.73 -0.91 -11.27
CA ASP A 178 6.73 -1.67 -12.02
C ASP A 178 6.55 -3.17 -11.75
N VAL A 179 6.07 -3.88 -12.76
CA VAL A 179 5.81 -5.31 -12.70
C VAL A 179 7.08 -6.15 -12.53
N ASN A 180 8.24 -5.60 -12.87
CA ASN A 180 9.54 -6.27 -12.88
C ASN A 180 10.50 -5.75 -11.81
N ASP A 181 10.01 -4.99 -10.83
CA ASP A 181 10.84 -4.45 -9.77
C ASP A 181 11.63 -5.55 -9.02
N LEU A 182 12.86 -5.23 -8.62
CA LEU A 182 13.88 -6.15 -8.12
C LEU A 182 13.41 -6.97 -6.91
N ASP A 183 12.52 -6.42 -6.10
CA ASP A 183 11.97 -7.08 -4.92
C ASP A 183 10.55 -7.67 -5.18
N GLY A 184 9.86 -7.26 -6.25
CA GLY A 184 8.56 -7.77 -6.73
C GLY A 184 8.61 -9.10 -7.51
N ASN A 185 9.81 -9.59 -7.81
CA ASN A 185 10.10 -10.73 -8.70
C ASN A 185 9.51 -12.11 -8.34
N THR A 186 8.73 -12.20 -7.27
CA THR A 186 8.05 -13.44 -6.86
C THR A 186 6.53 -13.37 -6.93
N ALA A 187 5.96 -12.26 -7.44
CA ALA A 187 4.51 -12.10 -7.60
C ALA A 187 3.89 -13.19 -8.51
N LEU A 188 4.45 -13.41 -9.70
CA LEU A 188 3.96 -14.46 -10.61
C LEU A 188 4.13 -15.86 -10.02
N THR A 189 5.25 -16.10 -9.33
CA THR A 189 5.51 -17.38 -8.66
C THR A 189 4.50 -17.64 -7.53
N ASN A 190 4.14 -16.64 -6.73
CA ASN A 190 3.13 -16.78 -5.68
C ASN A 190 1.73 -17.02 -6.25
N ALA A 191 1.36 -16.30 -7.30
CA ALA A 191 0.09 -16.47 -7.98
C ALA A 191 -0.01 -17.89 -8.57
N ALA A 192 1.06 -18.34 -9.22
CA ALA A 192 1.21 -19.72 -9.66
C ALA A 192 1.09 -20.68 -8.47
N LYS A 193 1.77 -20.41 -7.35
CA LYS A 193 1.72 -21.16 -6.08
C LYS A 193 0.33 -21.25 -5.43
N LYS A 194 -0.65 -20.50 -5.91
CA LYS A 194 -2.01 -20.49 -5.34
C LYS A 194 -3.06 -20.91 -6.35
N ARG A 195 -2.62 -21.29 -7.55
CA ARG A 195 -3.50 -21.52 -8.70
C ARG A 195 -4.41 -20.32 -8.98
N ASP A 196 -3.87 -19.11 -8.79
CA ASP A 196 -4.60 -17.86 -8.97
C ASP A 196 -4.51 -17.39 -10.43
N PHE A 197 -5.43 -17.89 -11.25
CA PHE A 197 -5.50 -17.57 -12.68
C PHE A 197 -5.60 -16.07 -12.95
N LEU A 198 -6.43 -15.36 -12.18
CA LEU A 198 -6.70 -13.95 -12.43
C LEU A 198 -5.44 -13.11 -12.21
N THR A 199 -4.70 -13.37 -11.14
CA THR A 199 -3.42 -12.69 -10.88
C THR A 199 -2.36 -13.09 -11.90
N VAL A 200 -2.29 -14.37 -12.28
CA VAL A 200 -1.36 -14.87 -13.32
C VAL A 200 -1.59 -14.14 -14.65
N GLU A 201 -2.84 -14.11 -15.13
CA GLU A 201 -3.20 -13.45 -16.39
C GLU A 201 -2.91 -11.94 -16.35
N ARG A 202 -3.24 -11.26 -15.24
CA ARG A 202 -3.00 -9.81 -15.09
C ARG A 202 -1.51 -9.46 -15.07
N LEU A 203 -0.70 -10.22 -14.35
CA LEU A 203 0.75 -9.99 -14.29
C LEU A 203 1.40 -10.26 -15.65
N MET A 204 0.98 -11.33 -16.35
CA MET A 204 1.42 -11.58 -17.71
C MET A 204 1.02 -10.43 -18.64
N ALA A 205 -0.25 -10.02 -18.65
CA ALA A 205 -0.70 -8.89 -19.47
C ALA A 205 0.05 -7.58 -19.18
N ALA A 206 0.52 -7.38 -17.95
CA ALA A 206 1.33 -6.23 -17.56
C ALA A 206 2.81 -6.30 -18.00
N GLY A 207 3.24 -7.41 -18.61
CA GLY A 207 4.61 -7.56 -19.12
C GLY A 207 5.62 -8.07 -18.09
N ILE A 208 5.16 -8.83 -17.08
CA ILE A 208 6.08 -9.47 -16.12
C ILE A 208 7.07 -10.41 -16.83
N ASP A 209 8.30 -10.50 -16.33
CA ASP A 209 9.31 -11.47 -16.74
C ASP A 209 8.87 -12.88 -16.30
N ILE A 210 8.26 -13.61 -17.25
CA ILE A 210 7.75 -14.97 -17.06
C ILE A 210 8.87 -15.97 -16.74
N ASN A 211 10.11 -15.69 -17.18
CA ASN A 211 11.24 -16.58 -17.03
C ASN A 211 12.07 -16.28 -15.76
N ARG A 212 11.67 -15.27 -14.98
CA ARG A 212 12.30 -14.94 -13.72
C ARG A 212 12.26 -16.14 -12.77
N ARG A 213 13.37 -16.34 -12.06
CA ARG A 213 13.52 -17.41 -11.08
C ARG A 213 13.33 -16.87 -9.67
N ASP A 214 12.57 -17.62 -8.87
CA ASP A 214 12.41 -17.35 -7.44
C ASP A 214 13.69 -17.68 -6.65
N ALA A 215 13.64 -17.49 -5.33
CA ALA A 215 14.77 -17.78 -4.43
C ALA A 215 15.21 -19.26 -4.44
N SER A 216 14.37 -20.17 -4.92
CA SER A 216 14.70 -21.60 -5.09
C SER A 216 15.23 -21.93 -6.49
N GLY A 217 15.38 -20.94 -7.36
CA GLY A 217 15.84 -21.10 -8.74
C GLY A 217 14.75 -21.63 -9.68
N LYS A 218 13.47 -21.61 -9.29
CA LYS A 218 12.34 -22.09 -10.09
C LYS A 218 11.62 -20.93 -10.76
N THR A 219 11.15 -21.14 -12.00
CA THR A 219 10.22 -20.22 -12.66
C THR A 219 8.80 -20.47 -12.15
N ALA A 220 7.88 -19.53 -12.36
CA ALA A 220 6.49 -19.66 -11.96
C ALA A 220 5.83 -20.95 -12.50
N ALA A 221 6.07 -21.28 -13.78
CA ALA A 221 5.60 -22.54 -14.37
C ALA A 221 6.15 -23.79 -13.65
N LYS A 222 7.43 -23.79 -13.26
CA LYS A 222 8.03 -24.92 -12.52
C LYS A 222 7.48 -25.04 -11.10
N VAL A 223 7.15 -23.91 -10.47
CA VAL A 223 6.47 -23.91 -9.17
C VAL A 223 5.06 -24.47 -9.32
N ALA A 224 4.32 -24.07 -10.37
CA ALA A 224 2.99 -24.62 -10.63
C ALA A 224 2.99 -26.14 -10.81
N LEU A 225 3.94 -26.68 -11.59
CA LEU A 225 4.12 -28.13 -11.75
C LEU A 225 4.52 -28.83 -10.45
N SER A 226 5.35 -28.20 -9.62
CA SER A 226 5.78 -28.78 -8.33
C SER A 226 4.60 -28.99 -7.36
N GLU A 227 3.52 -28.25 -7.58
CA GLU A 227 2.34 -28.22 -6.74
C GLU A 227 1.11 -28.81 -7.45
N LEU A 228 1.32 -29.41 -8.64
CA LEU A 228 0.32 -30.13 -9.43
C LEU A 228 -0.78 -29.23 -10.02
N TRP A 229 -0.48 -27.98 -10.36
CA TRP A 229 -1.37 -27.11 -11.16
C TRP A 229 -0.91 -27.06 -12.61
N ASP A 230 -1.12 -28.17 -13.31
CA ASP A 230 -0.74 -28.32 -14.73
C ASP A 230 -1.40 -27.26 -15.61
N ASP A 231 -2.65 -26.89 -15.31
CA ASP A 231 -3.41 -25.85 -16.01
C ASP A 231 -2.74 -24.46 -15.94
N VAL A 232 -2.25 -24.05 -14.78
CA VAL A 232 -1.53 -22.79 -14.63
C VAL A 232 -0.16 -22.86 -15.30
N ALA A 233 0.53 -24.00 -15.21
CA ALA A 233 1.79 -24.20 -15.90
C ALA A 233 1.64 -24.11 -17.42
N GLU A 234 0.57 -24.69 -17.98
CA GLU A 234 0.21 -24.61 -19.39
C GLU A 234 -0.04 -23.16 -19.82
N ILE A 235 -0.83 -22.40 -19.07
CA ILE A 235 -1.09 -20.97 -19.36
C ILE A 235 0.21 -20.16 -19.41
N ILE A 236 1.06 -20.31 -18.39
CA ILE A 236 2.32 -19.56 -18.31
C ILE A 236 3.29 -19.96 -19.42
N THR A 237 3.37 -21.25 -19.75
CA THR A 237 4.28 -21.75 -20.80
C THR A 237 3.80 -21.37 -22.21
N ALA A 238 2.49 -21.38 -22.45
CA ALA A 238 1.89 -20.95 -23.71
C ALA A 238 2.17 -19.46 -23.97
N GLU A 239 1.95 -18.60 -22.97
CA GLU A 239 2.27 -17.17 -23.05
C GLU A 239 3.76 -16.93 -23.33
N ASN A 240 4.65 -17.66 -22.64
CA ASN A 240 6.09 -17.55 -22.89
C ASN A 240 6.47 -17.92 -24.32
N GLN A 241 5.89 -19.00 -24.86
CA GLN A 241 6.11 -19.40 -26.26
C GLN A 241 5.59 -18.36 -27.24
N GLN A 242 4.43 -17.77 -26.95
CA GLN A 242 3.87 -16.70 -27.78
C GLN A 242 4.78 -15.47 -27.83
N ARG A 243 5.31 -15.02 -26.70
CA ARG A 243 6.27 -13.89 -26.66
C ARG A 243 7.53 -14.17 -27.44
N LEU A 244 8.10 -15.37 -27.27
CA LEU A 244 9.29 -15.79 -28.04
C LEU A 244 9.03 -15.83 -29.55
N MET A 245 7.84 -16.25 -29.98
CA MET A 245 7.45 -16.21 -31.39
C MET A 245 7.33 -14.76 -31.90
N GLN A 246 6.69 -13.88 -31.14
CA GLN A 246 6.57 -12.46 -31.50
C GLN A 246 7.93 -11.75 -31.58
N GLU A 247 8.84 -12.03 -30.66
CA GLU A 247 10.22 -11.52 -30.68
C GLU A 247 10.99 -12.03 -31.90
N ALA A 248 10.85 -13.31 -32.25
CA ALA A 248 11.49 -13.89 -33.42
C ALA A 248 10.96 -13.29 -34.74
N GLU A 249 9.64 -13.06 -34.83
CA GLU A 249 9.02 -12.38 -35.97
C GLU A 249 9.50 -10.94 -36.12
N ALA A 250 9.57 -10.19 -35.01
CA ALA A 250 10.04 -8.80 -35.01
C ALA A 250 11.51 -8.63 -35.42
N LEU A 251 12.33 -9.68 -35.38
CA LEU A 251 13.72 -9.67 -35.84
C LEU A 251 13.85 -9.97 -37.34
N LEU A 252 12.78 -10.44 -38.00
CA LEU A 252 12.77 -10.79 -39.42
C LEU A 252 12.21 -9.67 -40.32
N ASP A 253 11.55 -8.66 -39.73
CA ASP A 253 11.03 -7.44 -40.37
C ASP A 253 12.03 -6.27 -40.33
#